data_AF-A0A354WND3-F1
#
_entry.id   AF-A0A354WND3-F1
#
_cell.length_a   1.000
_cell.length_b   1.000
_cell.length_c   1.000
_cell.angle_alpha   90.00
_cell.angle_beta   90.00
_cell.angle_gamma   90.00
#
_symmetry.space_group_name_H-M   'P 1'
#
loop_
_entity.id
_entity.type
_entity.pdbx_description
1 polymer ?
#
loop_
_entity_poly.entity_id
_entity_poly.type
_entity_poly.pdbx_seq_one_letter_code
_entity_poly.pdbx_strand_id
1 'polypeptide(L)'
;MADATFDAIKIGIASPEMIRQWSHGEVKKPETINYRTLKPERDGLYCERIFGPTKDWECHCGKYKKIKYKGKICDRCGVEVTRAKVRRERMGHIELAAPCSHIWYFKGIPSRMGLILDISPKVLEKVLYFAAYIVTDPGDAPLTLNQVLTEKEYRDMREKYEDDFQAGMGAEAVKALLEQIDLDQLSRQLREELKTASSQKKLRIVKRLEVVEAFRESGNKPSWMIMDVLPVIPPDIRPMIQLDGGRFATSDLNDLYRRVINRNNRLKRLVQLHAPDIIIRNEKRMLQEAVDALIDNGRRGRAVTGANNRALKSLSDMLKGKQGRFRQNLLGKRVDYSGRSVIVVGPELKLYQCGVPKEMAIELFRPFVMKKLVSDGLANNIKSAKKMIDKGKTEVWDALDEIIKDRPVMLNRAPTLHRLGIQAFEPILVEGRALKLHPLCCTAFNADFDGDQMAIHVPLSPEAQAEARLLMLSANNLLRPQDGKPVTV
;
A
#
# COMPACT_ATOMS: atom_id res chain seq x y z
N MET A 1 -17.51 -14.95 0.00
CA MET A 1 -16.31 -15.79 -0.07
C MET A 1 -15.82 -15.86 1.36
N ALA A 2 -15.86 -17.06 1.94
CA ALA A 2 -15.23 -17.29 3.24
C ALA A 2 -13.75 -16.88 3.12
N ASP A 3 -13.22 -16.18 4.11
CA ASP A 3 -11.80 -15.85 4.14
C ASP A 3 -11.02 -17.16 4.07
N ALA A 4 -10.37 -17.42 2.92
CA ALA A 4 -9.44 -18.51 2.80
C ALA A 4 -8.28 -18.19 3.76
N THR A 5 -8.28 -18.86 4.91
CA THR A 5 -7.17 -18.78 5.86
C THR A 5 -5.94 -19.35 5.16
N PHE A 6 -4.92 -18.52 5.01
CA PHE A 6 -3.63 -18.93 4.47
C PHE A 6 -2.63 -19.04 5.61
N ASP A 7 -1.78 -20.06 5.57
CA ASP A 7 -0.76 -20.30 6.61
C ASP A 7 0.55 -19.54 6.34
N ALA A 8 0.80 -19.19 5.06
CA ALA A 8 2.04 -18.55 4.64
C ALA A 8 1.80 -17.50 3.54
N ILE A 9 2.67 -16.48 3.52
CA ILE A 9 2.73 -15.47 2.45
C ILE A 9 4.05 -15.65 1.71
N LYS A 10 3.98 -15.79 0.39
CA LYS A 10 5.14 -15.81 -0.49
C LYS A 10 5.19 -14.53 -1.33
N ILE A 11 6.40 -14.03 -1.58
CA ILE A 11 6.66 -12.93 -2.52
C ILE A 11 7.53 -13.44 -3.67
N GLY A 12 7.24 -12.99 -4.88
CA GLY A 12 7.96 -13.35 -6.10
C GLY A 12 7.92 -12.23 -7.12
N ILE A 13 8.70 -12.37 -8.21
CA ILE A 13 8.67 -11.42 -9.32
C ILE A 13 7.48 -11.77 -10.21
N ALA A 14 6.69 -10.76 -10.58
CA ALA A 14 5.56 -10.97 -11.47
C ALA A 14 6.02 -11.04 -12.93
N SER A 15 5.68 -12.13 -13.63
CA SER A 15 5.90 -12.21 -15.08
C SER A 15 4.91 -11.31 -15.83
N PRO A 16 5.23 -10.88 -17.07
CA PRO A 16 4.28 -10.11 -17.90
C PRO A 16 2.95 -10.85 -18.11
N GLU A 17 2.99 -12.16 -18.24
CA GLU A 17 1.79 -13.02 -18.36
C GLU A 17 0.94 -12.99 -17.09
N MET A 18 1.57 -13.10 -15.91
CA MET A 18 0.89 -13.02 -14.62
C MET A 18 0.23 -11.64 -14.42
N ILE A 19 0.90 -10.56 -14.82
CA ILE A 19 0.32 -9.21 -14.78
C ILE A 19 -0.93 -9.10 -15.68
N ARG A 20 -0.90 -9.72 -16.86
CA ARG A 20 -2.07 -9.78 -17.76
C ARG A 20 -3.21 -10.61 -17.16
N GLN A 21 -2.91 -11.71 -16.48
CA GLN A 21 -3.89 -12.55 -15.79
C GLN A 21 -4.60 -11.82 -14.65
N TRP A 22 -3.90 -10.97 -13.90
CA TRP A 22 -4.52 -10.13 -12.85
C TRP A 22 -5.41 -9.04 -13.41
N SER A 23 -5.24 -8.70 -14.69
CA SER A 23 -5.92 -7.57 -15.29
C SER A 23 -7.28 -7.94 -15.85
N HIS A 24 -8.27 -7.09 -15.55
CA HIS A 24 -9.59 -7.15 -16.16
C HIS A 24 -9.72 -6.30 -17.44
N GLY A 25 -8.65 -5.64 -17.88
CA GLY A 25 -8.65 -4.88 -19.13
C GLY A 25 -7.50 -3.86 -19.24
N GLU A 26 -7.21 -3.49 -20.48
CA GLU A 26 -6.17 -2.52 -20.83
C GLU A 26 -6.69 -1.08 -20.73
N VAL A 27 -5.94 -0.22 -20.04
CA VAL A 27 -6.18 1.22 -19.97
C VAL A 27 -5.43 1.91 -21.10
N LYS A 28 -6.17 2.42 -22.09
CA LYS A 28 -5.60 3.07 -23.28
C LYS A 28 -5.54 4.59 -23.16
N LYS A 29 -6.45 5.15 -22.38
CA LYS A 29 -6.79 6.57 -22.39
C LYS A 29 -6.40 7.21 -21.04
N PRO A 30 -5.74 8.38 -21.04
CA PRO A 30 -5.35 9.07 -19.81
C PRO A 30 -6.56 9.73 -19.09
N GLU A 31 -7.72 9.82 -19.74
CA GLU A 31 -8.89 10.48 -19.21
C GLU A 31 -9.44 9.76 -17.96
N THR A 32 -9.99 10.53 -17.04
CA THR A 32 -10.54 10.03 -15.77
C THR A 32 -12.07 9.99 -15.80
N ILE A 33 -12.69 11.16 -15.66
CA ILE A 33 -14.13 11.36 -15.67
C ILE A 33 -14.49 12.46 -16.67
N ASN A 34 -15.69 12.38 -17.20
CA ASN A 34 -16.23 13.42 -18.06
C ASN A 34 -16.59 14.66 -17.24
N TYR A 35 -16.12 15.83 -17.66
CA TYR A 35 -16.32 17.09 -16.93
C TYR A 35 -17.80 17.55 -16.84
N ARG A 36 -18.65 17.16 -17.81
CA ARG A 36 -20.09 17.54 -17.80
C ARG A 36 -20.94 16.52 -17.05
N THR A 37 -20.75 15.24 -17.35
CA THR A 37 -21.63 14.18 -16.83
C THR A 37 -21.13 13.58 -15.52
N LEU A 38 -19.89 13.88 -15.12
CA LEU A 38 -19.19 13.30 -13.96
C LEU A 38 -19.10 11.76 -14.01
N LYS A 39 -19.36 11.17 -15.17
CA LYS A 39 -19.28 9.72 -15.37
C LYS A 39 -17.87 9.31 -15.78
N PRO A 40 -17.40 8.11 -15.40
CA PRO A 40 -16.11 7.60 -15.86
C PRO A 40 -16.02 7.48 -17.37
N GLU A 41 -14.88 7.86 -17.94
CA GLU A 41 -14.63 7.75 -19.37
C GLU A 41 -14.34 6.31 -19.80
N ARG A 42 -14.67 5.98 -21.06
CA ARG A 42 -14.43 4.65 -21.63
C ARG A 42 -12.93 4.45 -21.90
N ASP A 43 -12.41 3.30 -21.49
CA ASP A 43 -10.99 2.91 -21.57
C ASP A 43 -10.01 3.84 -20.83
N GLY A 44 -10.55 4.73 -20.00
CA GLY A 44 -9.80 5.63 -19.13
C GLY A 44 -9.43 5.02 -17.78
N LEU A 45 -8.79 5.82 -16.93
CA LEU A 45 -8.28 5.41 -15.62
C LEU A 45 -9.37 5.00 -14.61
N TYR A 46 -10.63 5.36 -14.85
CA TYR A 46 -11.77 5.00 -13.98
C TYR A 46 -12.80 4.12 -14.68
N CYS A 47 -12.48 3.60 -15.87
CA CYS A 47 -13.41 2.90 -16.75
C CYS A 47 -14.17 1.79 -16.01
N GLU A 48 -15.50 1.85 -16.05
CA GLU A 48 -16.36 0.86 -15.39
C GLU A 48 -16.31 -0.52 -16.03
N ARG A 49 -15.93 -0.61 -17.31
CA ARG A 49 -15.75 -1.89 -18.01
C ARG A 49 -14.58 -2.69 -17.42
N ILE A 50 -13.49 -2.00 -17.08
CA ILE A 50 -12.26 -2.60 -16.56
C ILE A 50 -12.40 -2.85 -15.06
N PHE A 51 -12.76 -1.81 -14.30
CA PHE A 51 -12.73 -1.85 -12.85
C PHE A 51 -14.05 -2.28 -12.20
N GLY A 52 -15.16 -2.30 -12.93
CA GLY A 52 -16.50 -2.60 -12.42
C GLY A 52 -17.40 -1.36 -12.23
N PRO A 53 -18.68 -1.56 -11.88
CA PRO A 53 -19.68 -0.49 -11.86
C PRO A 53 -19.52 0.47 -10.68
N THR A 54 -19.80 1.77 -10.86
CA THR A 54 -19.74 2.77 -9.76
C THR A 54 -20.91 2.61 -8.77
N LYS A 55 -22.04 2.09 -9.22
CA LYS A 55 -23.25 1.85 -8.40
C LYS A 55 -23.53 0.36 -8.28
N ASP A 56 -24.06 -0.04 -7.13
CA ASP A 56 -24.44 -1.43 -6.89
C ASP A 56 -25.54 -1.89 -7.85
N TRP A 57 -25.31 -3.01 -8.53
CA TRP A 57 -26.29 -3.68 -9.41
C TRP A 57 -26.82 -2.79 -10.56
N GLU A 58 -26.02 -1.85 -11.03
CA GLU A 58 -26.36 -0.95 -12.13
C GLU A 58 -25.20 -0.82 -13.12
N CYS A 59 -25.49 -0.99 -14.41
CA CYS A 59 -24.52 -0.74 -15.48
C CYS A 59 -24.41 0.75 -15.82
N HIS A 60 -23.30 1.17 -16.45
CA HIS A 60 -23.01 2.56 -16.83
C HIS A 60 -24.16 3.32 -17.53
N CYS A 61 -24.79 2.65 -18.50
CA CYS A 61 -25.84 3.24 -19.33
C CYS A 61 -27.23 3.17 -18.69
N GLY A 62 -27.39 2.45 -17.58
CA GLY A 62 -28.67 2.25 -16.91
C GLY A 62 -29.64 1.28 -17.61
N LYS A 63 -29.24 0.59 -18.69
CA LYS A 63 -30.07 -0.44 -19.37
C LYS A 63 -30.43 -1.59 -18.42
N TYR A 64 -29.42 -2.12 -17.74
CA TYR A 64 -29.57 -3.17 -16.72
C TYR A 64 -29.43 -2.56 -15.33
N LYS A 65 -30.49 -2.71 -14.52
CA LYS A 65 -30.60 -2.25 -13.14
C LYS A 65 -31.25 -3.33 -12.27
N LYS A 66 -30.91 -3.32 -10.98
CA LYS A 66 -31.38 -4.26 -9.94
C LYS A 66 -30.65 -5.60 -9.96
N ILE A 67 -30.75 -6.30 -8.82
CA ILE A 67 -30.05 -7.56 -8.55
C ILE A 67 -30.40 -8.70 -9.52
N LYS A 68 -31.56 -8.63 -10.20
CA LYS A 68 -31.98 -9.65 -11.17
C LYS A 68 -31.02 -9.87 -12.34
N TYR A 69 -30.21 -8.87 -12.68
CA TYR A 69 -29.22 -8.95 -13.76
C TYR A 69 -27.81 -9.23 -13.24
N LYS A 70 -27.66 -9.74 -12.02
CA LYS A 70 -26.36 -10.09 -11.42
C LYS A 70 -25.52 -10.92 -12.39
N GLY A 71 -24.27 -10.48 -12.62
CA GLY A 71 -23.32 -11.16 -13.50
C GLY A 71 -23.56 -10.99 -14.99
N LYS A 72 -24.63 -10.29 -15.41
CA LYS A 72 -24.87 -9.98 -16.82
C LYS A 72 -23.96 -8.84 -17.26
N ILE A 73 -23.25 -9.04 -18.38
CA ILE A 73 -22.46 -7.99 -19.05
C ILE A 73 -23.39 -7.21 -19.98
N CYS A 74 -23.34 -5.87 -19.91
CA CYS A 74 -24.23 -5.04 -20.72
C CYS A 74 -23.78 -4.96 -22.19
N ASP A 75 -24.65 -5.30 -23.13
CA ASP A 75 -24.37 -5.23 -24.59
C ASP A 75 -23.99 -3.82 -25.08
N ARG A 76 -24.50 -2.75 -24.42
CA ARG A 76 -24.28 -1.36 -24.86
C ARG A 76 -22.98 -0.76 -24.32
N CYS A 77 -22.67 -1.00 -23.04
CA CYS A 77 -21.53 -0.37 -22.37
C CYS A 77 -20.42 -1.34 -21.96
N GLY A 78 -20.64 -2.65 -22.07
CA GLY A 78 -19.68 -3.70 -21.68
C GLY A 78 -19.46 -3.81 -20.17
N VAL A 79 -20.24 -3.10 -19.35
CA VAL A 79 -20.09 -3.12 -17.89
C VAL A 79 -20.86 -4.28 -17.31
N GLU A 80 -20.18 -5.04 -16.45
CA GLU A 80 -20.76 -6.13 -15.68
C GLU A 80 -21.61 -5.61 -14.52
N VAL A 81 -22.79 -6.18 -14.33
CA VAL A 81 -23.70 -5.82 -13.23
C VAL A 81 -23.30 -6.58 -11.95
N THR A 82 -22.49 -5.93 -11.12
CA THR A 82 -22.02 -6.45 -9.82
C THR A 82 -22.16 -5.40 -8.71
N ARG A 83 -21.67 -5.70 -7.51
CA ARG A 83 -21.47 -4.70 -6.45
C ARG A 83 -20.32 -3.76 -6.82
N ALA A 84 -20.40 -2.50 -6.41
CA ALA A 84 -19.36 -1.50 -6.62
C ALA A 84 -18.07 -1.83 -5.86
N LYS A 85 -18.15 -2.62 -4.77
CA LYS A 85 -16.98 -3.06 -3.98
C LYS A 85 -15.86 -3.70 -4.83
N VAL A 86 -16.19 -4.35 -5.95
CA VAL A 86 -15.19 -4.96 -6.85
C VAL A 86 -14.20 -3.95 -7.42
N ARG A 87 -14.55 -2.64 -7.46
CA ARG A 87 -13.68 -1.54 -7.90
C ARG A 87 -12.48 -1.30 -7.00
N ARG A 88 -12.48 -1.89 -5.80
CA ARG A 88 -11.34 -1.89 -4.88
C ARG A 88 -10.39 -3.06 -5.11
N GLU A 89 -10.82 -4.10 -5.82
CA GLU A 89 -10.10 -5.37 -5.98
C GLU A 89 -9.59 -5.56 -7.42
N ARG A 90 -10.37 -5.14 -8.44
CA ARG A 90 -10.01 -5.33 -9.85
C ARG A 90 -8.87 -4.44 -10.31
N MET A 91 -7.84 -5.03 -10.90
CA MET A 91 -6.70 -4.31 -11.49
C MET A 91 -6.85 -4.12 -13.01
N GLY A 92 -6.21 -3.07 -13.54
CA GLY A 92 -6.04 -2.84 -14.96
C GLY A 92 -4.58 -3.07 -15.36
N HIS A 93 -4.26 -3.00 -16.64
CA HIS A 93 -2.87 -2.94 -17.12
C HIS A 93 -2.70 -1.91 -18.24
N ILE A 94 -1.46 -1.53 -18.49
CA ILE A 94 -1.04 -0.70 -19.61
C ILE A 94 0.02 -1.48 -20.38
N GLU A 95 -0.21 -1.69 -21.67
CA GLU A 95 0.78 -2.28 -22.57
C GLU A 95 1.79 -1.20 -22.99
N LEU A 96 3.03 -1.33 -22.53
CA LEU A 96 4.09 -0.37 -22.84
C LEU A 96 4.55 -0.55 -24.29
N ALA A 97 4.78 0.56 -24.97
CA ALA A 97 5.23 0.58 -26.37
C ALA A 97 6.71 0.21 -26.51
N ALA A 98 7.48 0.41 -25.45
CA ALA A 98 8.85 -0.05 -25.32
C ALA A 98 9.03 -0.59 -23.89
N PRO A 99 9.81 -1.66 -23.70
CA PRO A 99 10.07 -2.20 -22.37
C PRO A 99 10.75 -1.15 -21.49
N CYS A 100 10.40 -1.14 -20.21
CA CYS A 100 10.94 -0.21 -19.23
C CYS A 100 11.60 -0.99 -18.08
N SER A 101 12.81 -0.61 -17.69
CA SER A 101 13.48 -1.21 -16.55
C SER A 101 12.78 -0.85 -15.25
N HIS A 102 12.67 -1.79 -14.31
CA HIS A 102 12.08 -1.49 -13.02
C HIS A 102 13.12 -0.89 -12.05
N ILE A 103 12.87 0.34 -11.58
CA ILE A 103 13.83 1.16 -10.83
C ILE A 103 14.48 0.48 -9.62
N TRP A 104 13.73 -0.32 -8.87
CA TRP A 104 14.27 -1.00 -7.69
C TRP A 104 15.40 -1.99 -8.00
N TYR A 105 15.42 -2.64 -9.16
CA TYR A 105 16.41 -3.68 -9.45
C TYR A 105 17.75 -3.13 -9.95
N PHE A 106 17.76 -1.97 -10.64
CA PHE A 106 19.01 -1.36 -11.10
C PHE A 106 19.56 -0.27 -10.15
N LYS A 107 18.70 0.49 -9.44
CA LYS A 107 19.09 1.46 -8.39
C LYS A 107 19.02 0.89 -6.97
N GLY A 108 18.70 -0.39 -6.81
CA GLY A 108 18.85 -1.12 -5.55
C GLY A 108 20.29 -1.03 -5.04
N ILE A 109 20.47 -1.01 -3.73
CA ILE A 109 21.78 -1.21 -3.10
C ILE A 109 21.68 -2.57 -2.38
N PRO A 110 22.27 -3.66 -2.91
CA PRO A 110 23.02 -3.75 -4.18
C PRO A 110 22.12 -3.81 -5.43
N SER A 111 22.68 -3.44 -6.59
CA SER A 111 21.98 -3.49 -7.88
C SER A 111 21.95 -4.93 -8.39
N ARG A 112 20.76 -5.55 -8.42
CA ARG A 112 20.62 -6.96 -8.84
C ARG A 112 20.89 -7.14 -10.33
N MET A 113 20.41 -6.20 -11.16
CA MET A 113 20.71 -6.18 -12.59
C MET A 113 22.21 -5.96 -12.87
N GLY A 114 22.84 -5.02 -12.16
CA GLY A 114 24.28 -4.76 -12.32
C GLY A 114 25.15 -5.96 -11.92
N LEU A 115 24.78 -6.66 -10.85
CA LEU A 115 25.50 -7.87 -10.42
C LEU A 115 25.40 -9.01 -11.44
N ILE A 116 24.21 -9.27 -12.00
CA ILE A 116 24.01 -10.35 -12.98
C ILE A 116 24.83 -10.10 -14.24
N LEU A 117 24.76 -8.88 -14.78
CA LEU A 117 25.48 -8.48 -16.00
C LEU A 117 26.98 -8.19 -15.78
N ASP A 118 27.43 -8.17 -14.53
CA ASP A 118 28.75 -7.73 -14.09
C ASP A 118 29.12 -6.28 -14.49
N ILE A 119 28.12 -5.40 -14.59
CA ILE A 119 28.26 -4.00 -14.97
C ILE A 119 28.06 -3.11 -13.75
N SER A 120 28.87 -2.04 -13.64
CA SER A 120 28.69 -1.07 -12.58
C SER A 120 27.31 -0.35 -12.70
N PRO A 121 26.62 -0.05 -11.59
CA PRO A 121 25.28 0.57 -11.65
C PRO A 121 25.25 1.91 -12.40
N LYS A 122 26.33 2.69 -12.33
CA LYS A 122 26.47 3.97 -13.04
C LYS A 122 26.55 3.79 -14.55
N VAL A 123 27.22 2.72 -15.01
CA VAL A 123 27.35 2.41 -16.44
C VAL A 123 26.03 1.84 -16.97
N LEU A 124 25.39 0.94 -16.23
CA LEU A 124 24.07 0.41 -16.57
C LEU A 124 23.02 1.53 -16.70
N GLU A 125 23.06 2.53 -15.82
CA GLU A 125 22.22 3.71 -15.91
C GLU A 125 22.42 4.47 -17.23
N LYS A 126 23.66 4.69 -17.68
CA LYS A 126 23.92 5.36 -18.96
C LYS A 126 23.30 4.63 -20.15
N VAL A 127 23.35 3.29 -20.15
CA VAL A 127 22.75 2.46 -21.20
C VAL A 127 21.22 2.57 -21.17
N LEU A 128 20.60 2.42 -20.00
CA LEU A 128 19.13 2.47 -19.83
C LEU A 128 18.51 3.82 -20.25
N TYR A 129 19.23 4.92 -20.06
CA TYR A 129 18.77 6.26 -20.43
C TYR A 129 19.33 6.77 -21.78
N PHE A 130 19.70 5.85 -22.67
CA PHE A 130 20.09 6.14 -24.05
C PHE A 130 21.32 7.06 -24.19
N ALA A 131 22.25 7.03 -23.23
CA ALA A 131 23.49 7.81 -23.27
C ALA A 131 24.71 7.00 -23.75
N ALA A 132 24.65 5.68 -23.73
CA ALA A 132 25.70 4.78 -24.21
C ALA A 132 25.09 3.53 -24.84
N TYR A 133 25.85 2.85 -25.70
CA TYR A 133 25.49 1.57 -26.30
C TYR A 133 26.10 0.43 -25.50
N ILE A 134 25.46 -0.73 -25.50
CA ILE A 134 25.99 -1.97 -24.94
C ILE A 134 26.03 -3.04 -26.02
N VAL A 135 27.16 -3.74 -26.12
CA VAL A 135 27.34 -4.84 -27.07
C VAL A 135 26.49 -6.02 -26.63
N THR A 136 25.54 -6.41 -27.47
CA THR A 136 24.63 -7.55 -27.28
C THR A 136 25.16 -8.80 -27.96
N ASP A 137 25.88 -8.64 -29.07
CA ASP A 137 26.58 -9.71 -29.76
C ASP A 137 27.91 -9.15 -30.28
N PRO A 138 29.07 -9.65 -29.81
CA PRO A 138 30.37 -9.18 -30.28
C PRO A 138 30.70 -9.64 -31.72
N GLY A 139 30.08 -10.72 -32.22
CA GLY A 139 30.40 -11.32 -33.52
C GLY A 139 31.90 -11.48 -33.76
N ASP A 140 32.38 -11.05 -34.94
CA ASP A 140 33.80 -11.14 -35.34
C ASP A 140 34.62 -9.88 -35.00
N ALA A 141 33.97 -8.85 -34.45
CA ALA A 141 34.64 -7.62 -34.04
C ALA A 141 35.50 -7.85 -32.77
N PRO A 142 36.56 -7.03 -32.54
CA PRO A 142 37.38 -7.10 -31.33
C PRO A 142 36.67 -6.45 -30.13
N LEU A 143 35.45 -6.89 -29.86
CA LEU A 143 34.57 -6.41 -28.79
C LEU A 143 34.25 -7.54 -27.82
N THR A 144 33.91 -7.18 -26.59
CA THR A 144 33.48 -8.14 -25.58
C THR A 144 31.99 -7.97 -25.28
N LEU A 145 31.31 -9.09 -24.99
CA LEU A 145 29.92 -9.06 -24.53
C LEU A 145 29.80 -8.17 -23.29
N ASN A 146 28.73 -7.37 -23.19
CA ASN A 146 28.50 -6.38 -22.12
C ASN A 146 29.47 -5.19 -22.12
N GLN A 147 30.35 -5.05 -23.12
CA GLN A 147 31.15 -3.85 -23.29
C GLN A 147 30.26 -2.66 -23.61
N VAL A 148 30.50 -1.55 -22.93
CA VAL A 148 29.75 -0.31 -23.15
C VAL A 148 30.56 0.62 -24.03
N LEU A 149 29.94 1.07 -25.12
CA LEU A 149 30.52 1.95 -26.12
C LEU A 149 29.89 3.34 -26.02
N THR A 150 30.72 4.37 -26.13
CA THR A 150 30.26 5.74 -26.35
C THR A 150 29.72 5.90 -27.77
N GLU A 151 28.99 6.99 -28.04
CA GLU A 151 28.43 7.24 -29.37
C GLU A 151 29.51 7.37 -30.47
N LYS A 152 30.69 7.91 -30.11
CA LYS A 152 31.84 8.00 -31.02
C LYS A 152 32.42 6.61 -31.30
N GLU A 153 32.74 5.85 -30.26
CA GLU A 153 33.27 4.48 -30.40
C GLU A 153 32.32 3.57 -31.16
N TYR A 154 31.01 3.68 -30.92
CA TYR A 154 30.00 2.92 -31.67
C TYR A 154 30.01 3.28 -33.16
N ARG A 155 30.14 4.57 -33.50
CA ARG A 155 30.25 5.02 -34.89
C ARG A 155 31.54 4.51 -35.54
N ASP A 156 32.67 4.67 -34.87
CA ASP A 156 33.98 4.24 -35.37
C ASP A 156 34.03 2.72 -35.58
N MET A 157 33.42 1.93 -34.69
CA MET A 157 33.33 0.47 -34.87
C MET A 157 32.37 0.08 -35.97
N ARG A 158 31.24 0.79 -36.11
CA ARG A 158 30.28 0.54 -37.20
C ARG A 158 30.82 0.93 -38.58
N GLU A 159 31.71 1.92 -38.66
CA GLU A 159 32.42 2.26 -39.90
C GLU A 159 33.46 1.20 -40.29
N LYS A 160 34.02 0.47 -39.31
CA LYS A 160 35.08 -0.54 -39.56
C LYS A 160 34.54 -1.95 -39.79
N TYR A 161 33.47 -2.31 -39.10
CA TYR A 161 32.95 -3.68 -39.02
C TYR A 161 31.48 -3.80 -39.45
N GLU A 162 30.87 -2.71 -39.93
CA GLU A 162 29.48 -2.64 -40.42
C GLU A 162 28.45 -3.40 -39.55
N ASP A 163 28.06 -4.60 -39.99
CA ASP A 163 27.05 -5.46 -39.37
C ASP A 163 27.65 -6.69 -38.64
N ASP A 164 28.97 -6.80 -38.53
CA ASP A 164 29.67 -7.92 -37.89
C ASP A 164 29.51 -7.95 -36.36
N PHE A 165 28.90 -6.93 -35.76
CA PHE A 165 28.56 -6.92 -34.33
C PHE A 165 27.22 -6.23 -34.09
N GLN A 166 26.55 -6.60 -33.00
CA GLN A 166 25.31 -5.96 -32.56
C GLN A 166 25.52 -5.22 -31.24
N ALA A 167 25.18 -3.93 -31.23
CA ALA A 167 25.08 -3.16 -30.01
C ALA A 167 23.79 -2.35 -29.97
N GLY A 168 23.15 -2.35 -28.79
CA GLY A 168 21.86 -1.69 -28.56
C GLY A 168 21.94 -0.67 -27.44
N MET A 169 20.84 0.06 -27.23
CA MET A 169 20.68 0.99 -26.12
C MET A 169 19.30 0.88 -25.48
N GLY A 170 19.18 1.41 -24.27
CA GLY A 170 17.93 1.39 -23.52
C GLY A 170 17.62 0.03 -22.89
N ALA A 171 16.40 -0.10 -22.38
CA ALA A 171 15.94 -1.30 -21.70
C ALA A 171 15.77 -2.50 -22.65
N GLU A 172 15.56 -2.30 -23.95
CA GLU A 172 15.47 -3.39 -24.95
C GLU A 172 16.78 -4.18 -25.03
N ALA A 173 17.91 -3.48 -25.14
CA ALA A 173 19.23 -4.10 -25.19
C ALA A 173 19.56 -4.86 -23.89
N VAL A 174 19.23 -4.26 -22.74
CA VAL A 174 19.44 -4.91 -21.44
C VAL A 174 18.53 -6.13 -21.28
N LYS A 175 17.32 -6.11 -21.83
CA LYS A 175 16.42 -7.27 -21.84
C LYS A 175 16.97 -8.41 -22.66
N ALA A 176 17.45 -8.14 -23.88
CA ALA A 176 18.08 -9.14 -24.73
C ALA A 176 19.27 -9.81 -24.02
N LEU A 177 20.14 -9.02 -23.38
CA LEU A 177 21.25 -9.57 -22.59
C LEU A 177 20.79 -10.44 -21.44
N LEU A 178 19.74 -10.04 -20.70
CA LEU A 178 19.21 -10.83 -19.60
C LEU A 178 18.54 -12.13 -20.05
N GLU A 179 18.01 -12.18 -21.28
CA GLU A 179 17.40 -13.38 -21.87
C GLU A 179 18.42 -14.39 -22.37
N GLN A 180 19.61 -13.94 -22.77
CA GLN A 180 20.71 -14.80 -23.21
C GLN A 180 21.46 -15.51 -22.06
N ILE A 181 21.25 -15.08 -20.81
CA ILE A 181 21.98 -15.63 -19.66
C ILE A 181 21.43 -17.00 -19.27
N ASP A 182 22.29 -18.02 -19.40
CA ASP A 182 22.08 -19.32 -18.77
C ASP A 182 22.57 -19.29 -17.31
N LEU A 183 21.62 -19.35 -16.38
CA LEU A 183 21.87 -19.29 -14.93
C LEU A 183 22.69 -20.50 -14.43
N ASP A 184 22.53 -21.67 -15.03
CA ASP A 184 23.22 -22.88 -14.60
C ASP A 184 24.69 -22.86 -15.03
N GLN A 185 24.95 -22.43 -16.27
CA GLN A 185 26.30 -22.24 -16.76
C GLN A 185 27.03 -21.14 -15.97
N LEU A 186 26.37 -20.00 -15.75
CA LEU A 186 26.94 -18.89 -14.99
C LEU A 186 27.25 -19.28 -13.54
N SER A 187 26.39 -20.08 -12.90
CA SER A 187 26.64 -20.59 -11.55
C SER A 187 27.89 -21.47 -11.49
N ARG A 188 28.09 -22.37 -12.47
CA ARG A 188 29.28 -23.23 -12.55
C ARG A 188 30.56 -22.42 -12.74
N GLN A 189 30.54 -21.49 -13.70
CA GLN A 189 31.67 -20.59 -13.98
C GLN A 189 32.07 -19.79 -12.74
N LEU A 190 31.10 -19.16 -12.05
CA LEU A 190 31.38 -18.36 -10.85
C LEU A 190 31.95 -19.21 -9.69
N ARG A 191 31.53 -20.46 -9.55
CA ARG A 191 32.07 -21.39 -8.54
C ARG A 191 33.52 -21.79 -8.83
N GLU A 192 33.88 -21.93 -10.11
CA GLU A 192 35.27 -22.18 -10.53
C GLU A 192 36.15 -20.96 -10.31
N GLU A 193 35.69 -19.77 -10.74
CA GLU A 193 36.39 -18.51 -10.52
C GLU A 193 36.60 -18.22 -9.02
N LEU A 194 35.66 -18.61 -8.17
CA LEU A 194 35.77 -18.40 -6.72
C LEU A 194 36.96 -19.16 -6.10
N LYS A 195 37.34 -20.32 -6.66
CA LYS A 195 38.48 -21.12 -6.19
C LYS A 195 39.82 -20.44 -6.47
N THR A 196 39.94 -19.78 -7.62
CA THR A 196 41.19 -19.17 -8.11
C THR A 196 41.32 -17.68 -7.79
N ALA A 197 40.23 -17.00 -7.43
CA ALA A 197 40.21 -15.55 -7.23
C ALA A 197 41.00 -15.06 -6.00
N SER A 198 41.47 -13.82 -6.04
CA SER A 198 42.06 -13.10 -4.90
C SER A 198 41.01 -12.60 -3.91
N SER A 199 41.41 -12.25 -2.67
CA SER A 199 40.48 -11.91 -1.57
C SER A 199 39.41 -10.85 -1.92
N GLN A 200 39.78 -9.78 -2.63
CA GLN A 200 38.83 -8.73 -3.05
C GLN A 200 37.89 -9.19 -4.18
N LYS A 201 38.41 -9.94 -5.15
CA LYS A 201 37.61 -10.48 -6.27
C LYS A 201 36.64 -11.56 -5.77
N LYS A 202 37.03 -12.36 -4.76
CA LYS A 202 36.16 -13.34 -4.09
C LYS A 202 34.89 -12.69 -3.56
N LEU A 203 34.98 -11.55 -2.86
CA LEU A 203 33.78 -10.90 -2.29
C LEU A 203 32.77 -10.47 -3.37
N ARG A 204 33.24 -9.98 -4.52
CA ARG A 204 32.38 -9.61 -5.66
C ARG A 204 31.72 -10.84 -6.29
N ILE A 205 32.50 -11.91 -6.50
CA ILE A 205 32.00 -13.18 -7.04
C ILE A 205 30.96 -13.79 -6.11
N VAL A 206 31.18 -13.81 -4.80
CA VAL A 206 30.22 -14.33 -3.81
C VAL A 206 28.88 -13.59 -3.91
N LYS A 207 28.90 -12.25 -3.93
CA LYS A 207 27.65 -11.46 -4.06
C LYS A 207 26.93 -11.69 -5.38
N ARG A 208 27.68 -11.95 -6.46
CA ARG A 208 27.12 -12.27 -7.77
C ARG A 208 26.51 -13.68 -7.78
N LEU A 209 27.23 -14.66 -7.25
CA LEU A 209 26.79 -16.04 -7.12
C LEU A 209 25.52 -16.15 -6.27
N GLU A 210 25.44 -15.42 -5.15
CA GLU A 210 24.25 -15.36 -4.29
C GLU A 210 23.00 -14.93 -5.07
N VAL A 211 23.14 -13.92 -5.96
CA VAL A 211 22.02 -13.47 -6.80
C VAL A 211 21.64 -14.53 -7.83
N VAL A 212 22.63 -15.15 -8.50
CA VAL A 212 22.38 -16.20 -9.51
C VAL A 212 21.70 -17.42 -8.88
N GLU A 213 22.16 -17.86 -7.72
CA GLU A 213 21.55 -18.99 -6.98
C GLU A 213 20.13 -18.65 -6.53
N ALA A 214 19.87 -17.43 -6.05
CA ALA A 214 18.53 -16.99 -5.69
C ALA A 214 17.56 -16.99 -6.89
N PHE A 215 18.01 -16.63 -8.10
CA PHE A 215 17.19 -16.74 -9.31
C PHE A 215 16.93 -18.20 -9.70
N ARG A 216 17.93 -19.08 -9.55
CA ARG A 216 17.78 -20.51 -9.83
C ARG A 216 16.79 -21.18 -8.88
N GLU A 217 16.91 -20.92 -7.58
CA GLU A 217 16.02 -21.50 -6.55
C GLU A 217 14.58 -21.00 -6.68
N SER A 218 14.41 -19.72 -7.03
CA SER A 218 13.08 -19.12 -7.14
C SER A 218 12.35 -19.43 -8.44
N GLY A 219 13.05 -19.95 -9.46
CA GLY A 219 12.50 -20.21 -10.80
C GLY A 219 12.13 -18.94 -11.57
N ASN A 220 12.53 -17.76 -11.07
CA ASN A 220 12.25 -16.50 -11.74
C ASN A 220 13.22 -16.28 -12.90
N LYS A 221 12.74 -15.69 -14.00
CA LYS A 221 13.62 -15.28 -15.10
C LYS A 221 14.20 -13.90 -14.84
N PRO A 222 15.53 -13.67 -15.04
CA PRO A 222 16.14 -12.36 -14.88
C PRO A 222 15.52 -11.27 -15.75
N SER A 223 15.01 -11.63 -16.93
CA SER A 223 14.36 -10.72 -17.88
C SER A 223 13.09 -10.06 -17.31
N TRP A 224 12.44 -10.67 -16.30
CA TRP A 224 11.25 -10.10 -15.64
C TRP A 224 11.55 -8.84 -14.81
N MET A 225 12.82 -8.49 -14.58
CA MET A 225 13.20 -7.19 -14.00
C MET A 225 12.91 -6.01 -14.95
N ILE A 226 12.68 -6.31 -16.24
CA ILE A 226 12.27 -5.34 -17.25
C ILE A 226 10.80 -5.58 -17.57
N MET A 227 10.00 -4.52 -17.45
CA MET A 227 8.55 -4.58 -17.59
C MET A 227 8.14 -4.27 -19.02
N ASP A 228 7.42 -5.20 -19.63
CA ASP A 228 6.66 -4.95 -20.87
C ASP A 228 5.24 -4.42 -20.56
N VAL A 229 4.71 -4.82 -19.41
CA VAL A 229 3.34 -4.53 -18.98
C VAL A 229 3.37 -3.88 -17.62
N LEU A 230 2.65 -2.77 -17.47
CA LEU A 230 2.55 -2.05 -16.21
C LEU A 230 1.15 -2.24 -15.59
N PRO A 231 1.03 -2.81 -14.38
CA PRO A 231 -0.26 -2.91 -13.71
C PRO A 231 -0.77 -1.54 -13.24
N VAL A 232 -2.09 -1.35 -13.32
CA VAL A 232 -2.81 -0.17 -12.84
C VAL A 232 -3.61 -0.54 -11.60
N ILE A 233 -3.33 0.13 -10.49
CA ILE A 233 -4.04 -0.14 -9.23
C ILE A 233 -5.54 0.22 -9.35
N PRO A 234 -6.40 -0.45 -8.56
CA PRO A 234 -7.84 -0.20 -8.55
C PRO A 234 -8.17 1.28 -8.23
N PRO A 235 -9.21 1.87 -8.87
CA PRO A 235 -9.56 3.28 -8.74
C PRO A 235 -9.93 3.69 -7.32
N ASP A 236 -10.52 2.81 -6.52
CA ASP A 236 -10.93 3.14 -5.15
C ASP A 236 -9.73 3.28 -4.19
N ILE A 237 -8.55 2.76 -4.57
CA ILE A 237 -7.29 2.98 -3.83
C ILE A 237 -6.66 4.34 -4.19
N ARG A 238 -7.04 4.91 -5.33
CA ARG A 238 -6.62 6.23 -5.83
C ARG A 238 -7.85 7.11 -6.12
N PRO A 239 -8.68 7.44 -5.12
CA PRO A 239 -9.97 8.08 -5.37
C PRO A 239 -9.82 9.50 -5.93
N MET A 240 -10.87 9.93 -6.63
CA MET A 240 -11.10 11.32 -7.03
C MET A 240 -12.41 11.74 -6.36
N ILE A 241 -12.31 12.63 -5.37
CA ILE A 241 -13.45 13.02 -4.54
C ILE A 241 -13.85 14.43 -4.95
N GLN A 242 -15.14 14.62 -5.23
CA GLN A 242 -15.71 15.93 -5.44
C GLN A 242 -15.83 16.65 -4.09
N LEU A 243 -15.24 17.84 -4.00
CA LEU A 243 -15.37 18.75 -2.87
C LEU A 243 -16.49 19.76 -3.15
N ASP A 244 -16.94 20.44 -2.10
CA ASP A 244 -17.88 21.54 -2.21
C ASP A 244 -17.33 22.64 -3.14
N GLY A 245 -18.20 23.21 -3.98
CA GLY A 245 -17.82 24.20 -5.00
C GLY A 245 -17.29 23.60 -6.31
N GLY A 246 -17.56 22.32 -6.59
CA GLY A 246 -17.27 21.71 -7.90
C GLY A 246 -15.79 21.40 -8.15
N ARG A 247 -14.94 21.52 -7.11
CA ARG A 247 -13.52 21.15 -7.17
C ARG A 247 -13.36 19.64 -6.98
N PHE A 248 -12.27 19.08 -7.48
CA PHE A 248 -11.92 17.68 -7.28
C PHE A 248 -10.60 17.55 -6.52
N ALA A 249 -10.60 16.74 -5.47
CA ALA A 249 -9.39 16.25 -4.84
C ALA A 249 -8.95 14.96 -5.54
N THR A 250 -7.82 14.99 -6.21
CA THR A 250 -7.23 13.85 -6.93
C THR A 250 -6.04 13.28 -6.17
N SER A 251 -5.90 11.96 -6.18
CA SER A 251 -4.66 11.31 -5.74
C SER A 251 -3.49 11.60 -6.70
N ASP A 252 -2.32 11.90 -6.16
CA ASP A 252 -1.05 12.12 -6.90
C ASP A 252 -0.75 10.98 -7.90
N LEU A 253 -1.12 9.74 -7.57
CA LEU A 253 -0.92 8.59 -8.45
C LEU A 253 -1.64 8.73 -9.79
N ASN A 254 -2.82 9.36 -9.82
CA ASN A 254 -3.54 9.54 -11.07
C ASN A 254 -2.75 10.43 -12.04
N ASP A 255 -2.07 11.46 -11.54
CA ASP A 255 -1.24 12.33 -12.38
C ASP A 255 0.01 11.60 -12.89
N LEU A 256 0.61 10.73 -12.07
CA LEU A 256 1.72 9.87 -12.49
C LEU A 256 1.28 8.87 -13.57
N TYR A 257 0.14 8.19 -13.39
CA TYR A 257 -0.42 7.30 -14.41
C TYR A 257 -0.76 8.04 -15.71
N ARG A 258 -1.37 9.23 -15.62
CA ARG A 258 -1.66 10.07 -16.79
C ARG A 258 -0.40 10.41 -17.57
N ARG A 259 0.70 10.75 -16.89
CA ARG A 259 1.99 11.00 -17.54
C ARG A 259 2.49 9.77 -18.28
N VAL A 260 2.47 8.59 -17.66
CA VAL A 260 2.88 7.33 -18.30
C VAL A 260 2.04 7.04 -19.54
N ILE A 261 0.71 7.09 -19.43
CA ILE A 261 -0.20 6.79 -20.56
C ILE A 261 0.01 7.78 -21.72
N ASN A 262 0.16 9.09 -21.41
CA ASN A 262 0.41 10.10 -22.43
C ASN A 262 1.72 9.88 -23.18
N ARG A 263 2.80 9.57 -22.46
CA ARG A 263 4.11 9.26 -23.06
C ARG A 263 4.06 7.99 -23.88
N ASN A 264 3.40 6.96 -23.36
CA ASN A 264 3.24 5.67 -24.04
C ASN A 264 2.47 5.83 -25.37
N ASN A 265 1.33 6.53 -25.33
CA ASN A 265 0.52 6.79 -26.53
C ASN A 265 1.25 7.66 -27.56
N ARG A 266 2.02 8.65 -27.09
CA ARG A 266 2.86 9.47 -27.96
C ARG A 266 3.95 8.63 -28.64
N LEU A 267 4.61 7.74 -27.90
CA LEU A 267 5.61 6.82 -28.46
C LEU A 267 4.99 5.89 -29.50
N LYS A 268 3.82 5.28 -29.24
CA LYS A 268 3.11 4.44 -30.22
C LYS A 268 2.84 5.19 -31.53
N ARG A 269 2.39 6.44 -31.44
CA ARG A 269 2.14 7.29 -32.63
C ARG A 269 3.42 7.63 -33.38
N LEU A 270 4.50 7.97 -32.69
CA LEU A 270 5.78 8.30 -33.31
C LEU A 270 6.39 7.10 -34.06
N VAL A 271 6.26 5.90 -33.51
CA VAL A 271 6.71 4.66 -34.16
C VAL A 271 5.86 4.39 -35.42
N GLN A 272 4.54 4.56 -35.34
CA GLN A 272 3.65 4.38 -36.52
C GLN A 272 3.96 5.36 -37.65
N LEU A 273 4.34 6.59 -37.31
CA LEU A 273 4.72 7.62 -38.27
C LEU A 273 6.17 7.50 -38.76
N HIS A 274 6.90 6.46 -38.35
CA HIS A 274 8.31 6.26 -38.69
C HIS A 274 9.16 7.51 -38.43
N ALA A 275 8.94 8.15 -37.28
CA ALA A 275 9.69 9.33 -36.88
C ALA A 275 11.20 9.02 -36.74
N PRO A 276 12.09 10.01 -36.91
CA PRO A 276 13.53 9.82 -36.76
C PRO A 276 13.93 9.23 -35.39
N ASP A 277 14.97 8.39 -35.38
CA ASP A 277 15.45 7.65 -34.19
C ASP A 277 15.75 8.54 -32.99
N ILE A 278 16.27 9.75 -33.22
CA ILE A 278 16.58 10.71 -32.14
C ILE A 278 15.32 11.05 -31.34
N ILE A 279 14.19 11.25 -32.03
CA ILE A 279 12.91 11.58 -31.40
C ILE A 279 12.37 10.34 -30.66
N ILE A 280 12.47 9.16 -31.26
CA ILE A 280 12.03 7.91 -30.64
C ILE A 280 12.84 7.63 -29.37
N ARG A 281 14.17 7.76 -29.40
CA ARG A 281 15.05 7.58 -28.23
C ARG A 281 14.71 8.54 -27.12
N ASN A 282 14.47 9.82 -27.43
CA ASN A 282 14.06 10.78 -26.44
C ASN A 282 12.71 10.41 -25.81
N GLU A 283 11.72 9.98 -26.59
CA GLU A 283 10.42 9.59 -26.05
C GLU A 283 10.49 8.28 -25.24
N LYS A 284 11.32 7.31 -25.65
CA LYS A 284 11.63 6.09 -24.85
C LYS A 284 12.26 6.47 -23.50
N ARG A 285 13.21 7.41 -23.48
CA ARG A 285 13.82 7.94 -22.24
C ARG A 285 12.77 8.62 -21.34
N MET A 286 11.90 9.46 -21.92
CA MET A 286 10.83 10.13 -21.17
C MET A 286 9.79 9.15 -20.63
N LEU A 287 9.52 8.04 -21.34
CA LEU A 287 8.64 6.98 -20.87
C LEU A 287 9.26 6.26 -19.67
N GLN A 288 10.54 5.88 -19.74
CA GLN A 288 11.29 5.29 -18.63
C GLN A 288 11.22 6.20 -17.38
N GLU A 289 11.48 7.50 -17.56
CA GLU A 289 11.38 8.49 -16.46
C GLU A 289 9.99 8.59 -15.84
N ALA A 290 8.94 8.50 -16.65
CA ALA A 290 7.57 8.53 -16.16
C ALA A 290 7.23 7.26 -15.33
N VAL A 291 7.71 6.09 -15.78
CA VAL A 291 7.54 4.82 -15.06
C VAL A 291 8.34 4.84 -13.74
N ASP A 292 9.57 5.37 -13.77
CA ASP A 292 10.40 5.54 -12.58
C ASP A 292 9.73 6.44 -11.54
N ALA A 293 9.18 7.58 -11.98
CA ALA A 293 8.47 8.50 -11.09
C ALA A 293 7.18 7.91 -10.51
N LEU A 294 6.49 7.04 -11.26
CA LEU A 294 5.31 6.31 -10.76
C LEU A 294 5.70 5.34 -9.62
N ILE A 295 6.79 4.59 -9.80
CA ILE A 295 7.22 3.56 -8.84
C ILE A 295 7.90 4.19 -7.62
N ASP A 296 8.92 5.03 -7.82
CA ASP A 296 9.73 5.63 -6.75
C ASP A 296 10.23 7.03 -7.16
N ASN A 297 9.42 8.05 -6.89
CA ASN A 297 9.69 9.43 -7.28
C ASN A 297 10.87 10.00 -6.47
N GLY A 298 11.91 10.47 -7.16
CA GLY A 298 13.08 11.12 -6.54
C GLY A 298 14.31 10.22 -6.35
N ARG A 299 14.24 8.93 -6.70
CA ARG A 299 15.39 8.01 -6.54
C ARG A 299 16.52 8.23 -7.56
N ARG A 300 16.19 8.74 -8.74
CA ARG A 300 17.16 9.04 -9.82
C ARG A 300 17.67 10.48 -9.78
N GLY A 301 16.86 11.42 -9.28
CA GLY A 301 17.15 12.85 -9.38
C GLY A 301 16.02 13.69 -8.81
N ARG A 302 15.80 14.88 -9.38
CA ARG A 302 14.76 15.81 -8.90
C ARG A 302 13.38 15.17 -9.00
N ALA A 303 12.68 15.15 -7.86
CA ALA A 303 11.33 14.61 -7.81
C ALA A 303 10.39 15.41 -8.72
N VAL A 304 9.51 14.70 -9.40
CA VAL A 304 8.45 15.30 -10.20
C VAL A 304 7.46 16.00 -9.27
N THR A 305 7.22 17.29 -9.54
CA THR A 305 6.31 18.14 -8.76
C THR A 305 4.95 18.27 -9.43
N GLY A 306 3.92 18.45 -8.60
CA GLY A 306 2.57 18.81 -9.01
C GLY A 306 2.37 20.33 -9.11
N ALA A 307 1.12 20.75 -9.33
CA ALA A 307 0.76 22.16 -9.49
C ALA A 307 1.17 23.05 -8.28
N ASN A 308 1.19 22.48 -7.08
CA ASN A 308 1.54 23.19 -5.85
C ASN A 308 3.05 23.16 -5.54
N ASN A 309 3.91 22.88 -6.52
CA ASN A 309 5.37 22.67 -6.36
C ASN A 309 5.79 21.59 -5.35
N ARG A 310 4.84 20.86 -4.75
CA ARG A 310 5.08 19.69 -3.91
C ARG A 310 5.45 18.50 -4.78
N ALA A 311 6.43 17.70 -4.34
CA ALA A 311 6.72 16.41 -4.93
C ALA A 311 5.48 15.49 -4.86
N LEU A 312 5.18 14.82 -5.98
CA LEU A 312 4.10 13.84 -6.05
C LEU A 312 4.48 12.57 -5.29
N LYS A 313 3.56 12.02 -4.51
CA LYS A 313 3.76 10.75 -3.80
C LYS A 313 3.69 9.57 -4.78
N SER A 314 4.74 8.76 -4.82
CA SER A 314 4.83 7.53 -5.63
C SER A 314 4.24 6.30 -4.94
N LEU A 315 4.18 5.17 -5.64
CA LEU A 315 3.75 3.88 -5.06
C LEU A 315 4.64 3.47 -3.87
N SER A 316 5.96 3.67 -3.99
CA SER A 316 6.91 3.39 -2.92
C SER A 316 6.65 4.26 -1.68
N ASP A 317 6.38 5.55 -1.88
CA ASP A 317 6.12 6.51 -0.79
C ASP A 317 4.83 6.22 -0.02
N MET A 318 3.85 5.59 -0.67
CA MET A 318 2.63 5.15 0.01
C MET A 318 2.90 4.01 0.99
N LEU A 319 3.91 3.17 0.74
CA LEU A 319 4.25 2.04 1.59
C LEU A 319 5.23 2.42 2.69
N LYS A 320 6.28 3.20 2.36
CA LYS A 320 7.39 3.53 3.28
C LYS A 320 7.12 4.78 4.13
N GLY A 321 7.89 4.93 5.21
CA GLY A 321 7.89 6.12 6.06
C GLY A 321 6.85 6.11 7.20
N LYS A 322 6.83 7.19 7.99
CA LYS A 322 5.92 7.34 9.16
C LYS A 322 4.45 7.44 8.73
N GLN A 323 4.18 8.13 7.63
CA GLN A 323 2.86 8.23 7.01
C GLN A 323 2.55 7.08 6.03
N GLY A 324 3.45 6.10 5.93
CA GLY A 324 3.27 4.94 5.05
C GLY A 324 2.28 3.94 5.61
N ARG A 325 1.75 3.08 4.74
CA ARG A 325 0.71 2.09 5.09
C ARG A 325 1.10 1.18 6.26
N PHE A 326 2.34 0.69 6.31
CA PHE A 326 2.78 -0.24 7.35
C PHE A 326 2.69 0.37 8.76
N ARG A 327 3.22 1.59 8.96
CA ARG A 327 3.25 2.20 10.30
C ARG A 327 1.92 2.87 10.64
N GLN A 328 1.33 3.60 9.71
CA GLN A 328 0.16 4.42 10.01
C GLN A 328 -1.16 3.67 9.99
N ASN A 329 -1.32 2.66 9.12
CA ASN A 329 -2.61 2.01 8.89
C ASN A 329 -2.68 0.54 9.34
N LEU A 330 -1.56 -0.20 9.28
CA LEU A 330 -1.53 -1.59 9.73
C LEU A 330 -1.33 -1.66 11.25
N LEU A 331 -0.32 -0.96 11.78
CA LEU A 331 -0.04 -0.90 13.22
C LEU A 331 -0.91 0.15 13.93
N GLY A 332 -1.09 1.32 13.33
CA GLY A 332 -2.03 2.33 13.80
C GLY A 332 -3.42 2.10 13.21
N LYS A 333 -4.42 1.84 14.04
CA LYS A 333 -5.82 1.82 13.59
C LYS A 333 -6.67 2.68 14.50
N ARG A 334 -7.53 3.49 13.90
CA ARG A 334 -8.63 4.10 14.62
C ARG A 334 -9.63 3.00 14.89
N VAL A 335 -10.05 2.87 16.14
CA VAL A 335 -10.94 1.82 16.61
C VAL A 335 -12.25 2.44 17.06
N ASP A 336 -13.36 1.80 16.69
CA ASP A 336 -14.67 2.14 17.24
C ASP A 336 -14.75 1.71 18.72
N TYR A 337 -15.85 2.06 19.40
CA TYR A 337 -16.05 1.79 20.84
C TYR A 337 -14.93 2.38 21.72
N SER A 338 -14.48 3.57 21.34
CA SER A 338 -13.49 4.35 22.07
C SER A 338 -13.99 5.76 22.34
N GLY A 339 -13.50 6.34 23.43
CA GLY A 339 -13.82 7.70 23.88
C GLY A 339 -12.59 8.39 24.45
N ARG A 340 -12.66 9.70 24.66
CA ARG A 340 -11.62 10.47 25.35
C ARG A 340 -12.27 11.55 26.20
N SER A 341 -11.80 11.71 27.43
CA SER A 341 -12.15 12.86 28.27
C SER A 341 -11.01 13.23 29.20
N VAL A 342 -11.13 14.41 29.80
CA VAL A 342 -10.26 14.90 30.87
C VAL A 342 -10.43 14.01 32.09
N ILE A 343 -9.33 13.73 32.78
CA ILE A 343 -9.35 12.98 34.04
C ILE A 343 -9.45 13.92 35.24
N VAL A 344 -10.19 13.48 36.25
CA VAL A 344 -10.29 14.13 37.55
C VAL A 344 -10.07 13.10 38.65
N VAL A 345 -9.75 13.59 39.84
CA VAL A 345 -9.51 12.73 41.00
C VAL A 345 -10.82 12.07 41.47
N GLY A 346 -10.78 10.76 41.70
CA GLY A 346 -11.87 9.99 42.31
C GLY A 346 -11.38 9.24 43.56
N PRO A 347 -11.15 9.93 44.68
CA PRO A 347 -10.58 9.33 45.90
C PRO A 347 -11.51 8.28 46.53
N GLU A 348 -12.82 8.34 46.26
CA GLU A 348 -13.83 7.41 46.75
C GLU A 348 -13.84 6.04 46.05
N LEU A 349 -13.15 5.93 44.91
CA LEU A 349 -13.14 4.72 44.09
C LEU A 349 -12.22 3.67 44.71
N LYS A 350 -12.47 2.39 44.40
CA LYS A 350 -11.49 1.33 44.67
C LYS A 350 -10.41 1.33 43.60
N LEU A 351 -9.26 0.73 43.90
CA LEU A 351 -8.11 0.68 42.97
C LEU A 351 -8.48 0.13 41.59
N TYR A 352 -9.38 -0.86 41.54
CA TYR A 352 -9.86 -1.50 40.32
C TYR A 352 -11.05 -0.82 39.65
N GLN A 353 -11.54 0.31 40.17
CA GLN A 353 -12.70 1.01 39.66
C GLN A 353 -12.30 2.32 38.98
N CYS A 354 -13.09 2.72 37.98
CA CYS A 354 -12.99 4.05 37.36
C CYS A 354 -14.37 4.67 37.21
N GLY A 355 -14.48 5.99 37.38
CA GLY A 355 -15.73 6.71 37.12
C GLY A 355 -15.85 7.03 35.64
N VAL A 356 -16.92 6.55 34.99
CA VAL A 356 -17.25 6.83 33.60
C VAL A 356 -18.48 7.74 33.53
N PRO A 357 -18.38 8.89 32.83
CA PRO A 357 -19.52 9.77 32.58
C PRO A 357 -20.70 9.05 31.95
N LYS A 358 -21.90 9.32 32.46
CA LYS A 358 -23.17 8.81 31.91
C LYS A 358 -23.34 9.04 30.41
N GLU A 359 -23.06 10.25 29.93
CA GLU A 359 -23.14 10.59 28.49
C GLU A 359 -22.19 9.73 27.64
N MET A 360 -20.96 9.52 28.11
CA MET A 360 -19.95 8.71 27.42
C MET A 360 -20.31 7.23 27.44
N ALA A 361 -20.77 6.72 28.59
CA ALA A 361 -21.15 5.33 28.75
C ALA A 361 -22.32 4.95 27.82
N ILE A 362 -23.33 5.81 27.67
CA ILE A 362 -24.41 5.56 26.70
C ILE A 362 -23.89 5.36 25.29
N GLU A 363 -22.96 6.20 24.82
CA GLU A 363 -22.44 6.08 23.45
C GLU A 363 -21.59 4.83 23.26
N LEU A 364 -20.70 4.53 24.22
CA LEU A 364 -19.85 3.35 24.16
C LEU A 364 -20.64 2.05 24.20
N PHE A 365 -21.69 1.99 25.03
CA PHE A 365 -22.48 0.78 25.23
C PHE A 365 -23.80 0.77 24.43
N ARG A 366 -24.02 1.73 23.53
CA ARG A 366 -25.27 1.94 22.79
C ARG A 366 -25.85 0.65 22.19
N PRO A 367 -25.09 -0.21 21.46
CA PRO A 367 -25.65 -1.43 20.88
C PRO A 367 -26.09 -2.47 21.92
N PHE A 368 -25.40 -2.53 23.06
CA PHE A 368 -25.73 -3.46 24.15
C PHE A 368 -27.02 -3.04 24.84
N VAL A 369 -27.17 -1.75 25.12
CA VAL A 369 -28.40 -1.17 25.68
C VAL A 369 -29.58 -1.42 24.74
N MET A 370 -29.40 -1.19 23.43
CA MET A 370 -30.43 -1.46 22.43
C MET A 370 -30.88 -2.92 22.43
N LYS A 371 -29.95 -3.87 22.57
CA LYS A 371 -30.26 -5.31 22.64
C LYS A 371 -31.01 -5.66 23.92
N LYS A 372 -30.60 -5.12 25.06
CA LYS A 372 -31.21 -5.35 26.37
C LYS A 372 -32.65 -4.84 26.43
N LEU A 373 -32.90 -3.60 25.99
CA LEU A 373 -34.25 -3.03 25.93
C LEU A 373 -35.23 -3.84 25.07
N VAL A 374 -34.75 -4.46 23.99
CA VAL A 374 -35.58 -5.34 23.15
C VAL A 374 -35.80 -6.70 23.84
N SER A 375 -34.77 -7.25 24.48
CA SER A 375 -34.85 -8.52 25.21
C SER A 375 -35.81 -8.45 26.40
N ASP A 376 -35.84 -7.32 27.10
CA ASP A 376 -36.69 -7.11 28.27
C ASP A 376 -38.12 -6.69 27.89
N GLY A 377 -38.44 -6.61 26.58
CA GLY A 377 -39.77 -6.24 26.09
C GLY A 377 -40.13 -4.75 26.22
N LEU A 378 -39.22 -3.91 26.72
CA LEU A 378 -39.40 -2.45 26.82
C LEU A 378 -39.45 -1.79 25.43
N ALA A 379 -38.78 -2.39 24.44
CA ALA A 379 -38.74 -1.92 23.07
C ALA A 379 -39.20 -3.00 22.08
N ASN A 380 -40.19 -2.68 21.24
CA ASN A 380 -40.65 -3.61 20.21
C ASN A 380 -39.57 -3.90 19.13
N ASN A 381 -38.82 -2.87 18.70
CA ASN A 381 -37.84 -2.95 17.61
C ASN A 381 -36.54 -2.20 17.94
N ILE A 382 -35.46 -2.54 17.24
CA ILE A 382 -34.15 -1.83 17.33
C ILE A 382 -34.32 -0.31 17.09
N LYS A 383 -35.19 0.08 16.15
CA LYS A 383 -35.47 1.51 15.87
C LYS A 383 -36.17 2.21 17.04
N SER A 384 -37.11 1.55 17.72
CA SER A 384 -37.78 2.14 18.89
C SER A 384 -36.84 2.23 20.08
N ALA A 385 -35.98 1.21 20.28
CA ALA A 385 -34.92 1.25 21.28
C ALA A 385 -33.97 2.44 21.05
N LYS A 386 -33.52 2.65 19.80
CA LYS A 386 -32.71 3.82 19.45
C LYS A 386 -33.40 5.14 19.81
N LYS A 387 -34.69 5.28 19.47
CA LYS A 387 -35.48 6.48 19.77
C LYS A 387 -35.70 6.70 21.27
N MET A 388 -35.71 5.63 22.08
CA MET A 388 -35.79 5.74 23.54
C MET A 388 -34.47 6.19 24.17
N ILE A 389 -33.34 5.70 23.64
CA ILE A 389 -32.01 6.18 24.03
C ILE A 389 -31.86 7.67 23.68
N ASP A 390 -32.22 8.06 22.47
CA ASP A 390 -32.09 9.46 22.02
C ASP A 390 -33.00 10.42 22.82
N LYS A 391 -34.07 9.90 23.46
CA LYS A 391 -34.96 10.66 24.35
C LYS A 391 -34.51 10.68 25.81
N GLY A 392 -33.49 9.90 26.20
CA GLY A 392 -32.98 9.85 27.57
C GLY A 392 -33.99 9.33 28.60
N LYS A 393 -34.81 8.34 28.22
CA LYS A 393 -35.77 7.69 29.12
C LYS A 393 -35.10 7.07 30.35
N THR A 394 -35.78 7.04 31.50
CA THR A 394 -35.24 6.51 32.77
C THR A 394 -34.83 5.04 32.67
N GLU A 395 -35.63 4.23 31.98
CA GLU A 395 -35.41 2.79 31.80
C GLU A 395 -34.09 2.48 31.06
N VAL A 396 -33.57 3.44 30.29
CA VAL A 396 -32.28 3.31 29.59
C VAL A 396 -31.11 3.33 30.58
N TRP A 397 -31.21 4.13 31.63
CA TRP A 397 -30.17 4.27 32.65
C TRP A 397 -30.10 3.02 33.53
N ASP A 398 -31.25 2.45 33.88
CA ASP A 398 -31.31 1.20 34.64
C ASP A 398 -30.68 0.04 33.85
N ALA A 399 -31.02 -0.07 32.56
CA ALA A 399 -30.43 -1.05 31.66
C ALA A 399 -28.91 -0.85 31.47
N LEU A 400 -28.46 0.41 31.43
CA LEU A 400 -27.04 0.73 31.33
C LEU A 400 -26.26 0.29 32.59
N ASP A 401 -26.81 0.56 33.78
CA ASP A 401 -26.16 0.22 35.06
C ASP A 401 -26.02 -1.30 35.25
N GLU A 402 -26.98 -2.08 34.76
CA GLU A 402 -26.89 -3.55 34.74
C GLU A 402 -25.78 -4.05 33.78
N ILE A 403 -25.69 -3.49 32.56
CA ILE A 403 -24.73 -3.92 31.54
C ILE A 403 -23.28 -3.62 31.93
N ILE A 404 -23.06 -2.51 32.64
CA ILE A 404 -21.74 -1.99 32.98
C ILE A 404 -21.05 -2.82 34.07
N LYS A 405 -21.80 -3.36 35.04
CA LYS A 405 -21.25 -4.10 36.19
C LYS A 405 -20.36 -5.27 35.78
N ASP A 406 -20.72 -6.00 34.72
CA ASP A 406 -19.98 -7.18 34.28
C ASP A 406 -18.94 -6.91 33.19
N ARG A 407 -18.70 -5.65 32.81
CA ARG A 407 -17.87 -5.31 31.64
C ARG A 407 -16.71 -4.38 32.00
N PRO A 408 -15.47 -4.88 32.03
CA PRO A 408 -14.31 -4.02 32.26
C PRO A 408 -14.10 -3.06 31.08
N VAL A 409 -13.49 -1.92 31.35
CA VAL A 409 -13.06 -0.94 30.34
C VAL A 409 -11.55 -0.73 30.44
N MET A 410 -10.90 -0.42 29.33
CA MET A 410 -9.46 -0.11 29.31
C MET A 410 -9.24 1.39 29.23
N LEU A 411 -8.43 1.93 30.15
CA LEU A 411 -7.94 3.30 30.12
C LEU A 411 -6.50 3.34 29.59
N ASN A 412 -6.22 4.34 28.75
CA ASN A 412 -4.90 4.59 28.18
C ASN A 412 -4.57 6.08 28.18
N ARG A 413 -3.34 6.43 28.59
CA ARG A 413 -2.80 7.78 28.46
C ARG A 413 -1.69 7.81 27.40
N ALA A 414 -1.76 8.80 26.51
CA ALA A 414 -0.70 9.08 25.57
C ALA A 414 0.31 10.07 26.17
N PRO A 415 1.63 9.87 26.03
CA PRO A 415 2.30 8.74 25.37
C PRO A 415 2.39 7.48 26.23
N THR A 416 2.13 6.30 25.65
CA THR A 416 2.27 5.01 26.33
C THR A 416 3.73 4.56 26.29
N LEU A 417 4.46 4.72 27.40
CA LEU A 417 5.89 4.37 27.48
C LEU A 417 6.15 2.90 27.85
N HIS A 418 5.25 2.31 28.64
CA HIS A 418 5.36 0.93 29.13
C HIS A 418 3.98 0.31 29.31
N ARG A 419 3.91 -1.00 29.55
CA ARG A 419 2.64 -1.75 29.65
C ARG A 419 1.65 -1.17 30.66
N LEU A 420 2.12 -0.60 31.79
CA LEU A 420 1.26 -0.02 32.83
C LEU A 420 0.52 1.26 32.39
N GLY A 421 0.86 1.82 31.22
CA GLY A 421 0.11 2.94 30.63
C GLY A 421 -1.22 2.52 30.01
N ILE A 422 -1.55 1.23 30.02
CA ILE A 422 -2.86 0.69 29.69
C ILE A 422 -3.29 -0.27 30.81
N GLN A 423 -4.41 0.00 31.46
CA GLN A 423 -4.97 -0.87 32.50
C GLN A 423 -6.47 -1.00 32.33
N ALA A 424 -7.01 -2.11 32.82
CA ALA A 424 -8.45 -2.36 32.88
C ALA A 424 -9.03 -1.96 34.24
N PHE A 425 -10.26 -1.46 34.20
CA PHE A 425 -11.02 -1.01 35.35
C PHE A 425 -12.47 -1.45 35.24
N GLU A 426 -13.13 -1.60 36.37
CA GLU A 426 -14.58 -1.74 36.44
C GLU A 426 -15.23 -0.34 36.40
N PRO A 427 -16.04 -0.05 35.38
CA PRO A 427 -16.69 1.25 35.24
C PRO A 427 -17.79 1.46 36.28
N ILE A 428 -17.80 2.63 36.92
CA ILE A 428 -18.89 3.14 37.75
C ILE A 428 -19.48 4.36 37.06
N LEU A 429 -20.80 4.43 36.93
CA LEU A 429 -21.47 5.60 36.37
C LEU A 429 -21.32 6.81 37.30
N VAL A 430 -20.79 7.91 36.74
CA VAL A 430 -20.67 9.18 37.46
C VAL A 430 -21.37 10.30 36.69
N GLU A 431 -21.82 11.30 37.44
CA GLU A 431 -22.34 12.55 36.88
C GLU A 431 -21.19 13.43 36.37
N GLY A 432 -21.51 14.30 35.40
CA GLY A 432 -20.54 15.18 34.75
C GLY A 432 -19.94 14.57 33.48
N ARG A 433 -18.81 15.14 33.03
CA ARG A 433 -18.17 14.80 31.74
C ARG A 433 -16.74 14.28 31.86
N ALA A 434 -16.15 14.32 33.06
CA ALA A 434 -14.77 13.91 33.29
C ALA A 434 -14.68 12.45 33.76
N LEU A 435 -13.62 11.75 33.36
CA LEU A 435 -13.30 10.42 33.86
C LEU A 435 -12.73 10.55 35.27
N LYS A 436 -13.23 9.77 36.23
CA LYS A 436 -12.63 9.72 37.57
C LYS A 436 -11.62 8.59 37.65
N LEU A 437 -10.40 8.90 38.07
CA LEU A 437 -9.33 7.93 38.26
C LEU A 437 -8.90 7.85 39.72
N HIS A 438 -8.58 6.63 40.17
CA HIS A 438 -8.00 6.42 41.49
C HIS A 438 -6.62 7.08 41.60
N PRO A 439 -6.32 7.87 42.66
CA PRO A 439 -5.05 8.60 42.79
C PRO A 439 -3.80 7.73 42.69
N LEU A 440 -3.82 6.52 43.28
CA LEU A 440 -2.69 5.58 43.19
C LEU A 440 -2.39 5.17 41.73
N CYS A 441 -3.38 5.07 40.85
CA CYS A 441 -3.09 4.70 39.47
C CYS A 441 -2.34 5.79 38.68
N CYS A 442 -2.32 7.04 39.17
CA CYS A 442 -1.70 8.16 38.46
C CYS A 442 -0.20 7.96 38.22
N THR A 443 0.54 7.35 39.16
CA THR A 443 1.98 7.07 38.98
C THR A 443 2.21 6.09 37.83
N ALA A 444 1.34 5.10 37.67
CA ALA A 444 1.40 4.13 36.58
C ALA A 444 1.13 4.77 35.22
N PHE A 445 0.21 5.73 35.13
CA PHE A 445 -0.05 6.46 33.88
C PHE A 445 0.88 7.64 33.65
N ASN A 446 1.73 7.97 34.63
CA ASN A 446 2.49 9.22 34.71
C ASN A 446 1.58 10.45 34.51
N ALA A 447 0.39 10.41 35.10
CA ALA A 447 -0.69 11.38 34.90
C ALA A 447 -0.85 12.29 36.11
N ASP A 448 -1.28 13.52 35.85
CA ASP A 448 -1.72 14.49 36.85
C ASP A 448 -3.13 14.99 36.52
N PHE A 449 -3.66 15.93 37.31
CA PHE A 449 -5.04 16.41 37.18
C PHE A 449 -5.11 17.86 36.70
N ASP A 450 -4.13 18.31 35.90
CA ASP A 450 -4.01 19.69 35.42
C ASP A 450 -4.72 19.94 34.06
N GLY A 451 -5.33 18.91 33.48
CA GLY A 451 -5.94 18.94 32.16
C GLY A 451 -5.64 17.71 31.30
N ASP A 452 -4.85 16.77 31.83
CA ASP A 452 -4.58 15.47 31.24
C ASP A 452 -5.85 14.74 30.74
N GLN A 453 -5.71 14.05 29.61
CA GLN A 453 -6.80 13.31 28.97
C GLN A 453 -6.46 11.84 28.84
N MET A 454 -7.45 10.98 29.09
CA MET A 454 -7.32 9.54 28.87
C MET A 454 -8.31 9.06 27.82
N ALA A 455 -7.88 8.07 27.05
CA ALA A 455 -8.72 7.34 26.12
C ALA A 455 -9.28 6.10 26.80
N ILE A 456 -10.59 5.88 26.65
CA ILE A 456 -11.31 4.69 27.11
C ILE A 456 -11.61 3.78 25.92
N HIS A 457 -11.50 2.47 26.10
CA HIS A 457 -11.82 1.45 25.11
C HIS A 457 -12.64 0.33 25.76
N VAL A 458 -13.59 -0.24 25.01
CA VAL A 458 -14.45 -1.32 25.50
C VAL A 458 -14.06 -2.67 24.87
N PRO A 459 -13.59 -3.66 25.65
CA PRO A 459 -13.44 -5.04 25.20
C PRO A 459 -14.80 -5.65 24.83
N LEU A 460 -14.93 -6.16 23.60
CA LEU A 460 -16.23 -6.64 23.07
C LEU A 460 -16.42 -8.14 23.23
N SER A 461 -15.40 -8.96 22.89
CA SER A 461 -15.51 -10.42 22.96
C SER A 461 -15.40 -10.92 24.41
N PRO A 462 -16.02 -12.07 24.76
CA PRO A 462 -15.91 -12.63 26.10
C PRO A 462 -14.47 -12.97 26.47
N GLU A 463 -13.65 -13.42 25.51
CA GLU A 463 -12.22 -13.71 25.72
C GLU A 463 -11.45 -12.43 26.07
N ALA A 464 -11.71 -11.33 25.35
CA ALA A 464 -11.05 -10.05 25.61
C ALA A 464 -11.50 -9.45 26.96
N GLN A 465 -12.77 -9.63 27.34
CA GLN A 465 -13.26 -9.22 28.66
C GLN A 465 -12.61 -10.04 29.78
N ALA A 466 -12.48 -11.36 29.60
CA ALA A 466 -11.80 -12.22 30.55
C ALA A 466 -10.31 -11.88 30.67
N GLU A 467 -9.62 -11.66 29.54
CA GLU A 467 -8.22 -11.22 29.50
C GLU A 467 -8.03 -9.88 30.23
N ALA A 468 -8.90 -8.91 29.96
CA ALA A 468 -8.86 -7.61 30.63
C ALA A 468 -9.01 -7.76 32.15
N ARG A 469 -9.92 -8.60 32.62
CA ARG A 469 -10.16 -8.84 34.06
C ARG A 469 -9.03 -9.63 34.73
N LEU A 470 -8.50 -10.65 34.06
CA LEU A 470 -7.49 -11.55 34.64
C LEU A 470 -6.07 -10.96 34.58
N LEU A 471 -5.71 -10.27 33.50
CA LEU A 471 -4.33 -9.83 33.26
C LEU A 471 -4.16 -8.32 33.41
N MET A 472 -5.14 -7.52 32.95
CA MET A 472 -4.98 -6.07 32.83
C MET A 472 -5.59 -5.26 33.97
N LEU A 473 -6.37 -5.88 34.86
CA LEU A 473 -7.00 -5.20 35.97
C LEU A 473 -5.94 -4.49 36.82
N SER A 474 -6.19 -3.24 37.21
CA SER A 474 -5.20 -2.43 37.95
C SER A 474 -4.74 -3.09 39.26
N ALA A 475 -5.63 -3.85 39.92
CA ALA A 475 -5.32 -4.60 41.13
C ALA A 475 -4.23 -5.68 40.95
N ASN A 476 -4.03 -6.17 39.73
CA ASN A 476 -3.00 -7.18 39.43
C ASN A 476 -1.63 -6.53 39.14
N ASN A 477 -1.61 -5.22 38.91
CA ASN A 477 -0.46 -4.48 38.39
C ASN A 477 0.21 -3.61 39.46
N LEU A 478 0.48 -4.19 40.63
CA LEU A 478 1.04 -3.48 41.79
C LEU A 478 2.57 -3.31 41.76
N LEU A 479 3.28 -4.17 41.03
CA LEU A 479 4.74 -4.17 40.95
C LEU A 479 5.23 -3.69 39.58
N ARG A 480 6.32 -2.91 39.59
CA ARG A 480 6.98 -2.45 38.37
C ARG A 480 7.66 -3.65 37.69
N PRO A 481 7.43 -3.87 36.38
CA PRO A 481 8.04 -4.99 35.66
C PRO A 481 9.57 -4.94 35.59
N GLN A 482 10.16 -3.75 35.74
CA GLN A 482 11.60 -3.52 35.60
C GLN A 482 12.39 -4.00 36.82
N ASP A 483 11.93 -3.63 38.03
CA ASP A 483 12.72 -3.78 39.27
C ASP A 483 11.97 -4.52 40.39
N GLY A 484 10.71 -4.92 40.17
CA GLY A 484 9.88 -5.58 41.19
C GLY A 484 9.45 -4.70 42.36
N LYS A 485 9.83 -3.42 42.39
CA LYS A 485 9.37 -2.44 43.39
C LYS A 485 7.88 -2.10 43.18
N PRO A 486 7.14 -1.73 44.24
CA PRO A 486 5.78 -1.22 44.10
C PRO A 486 5.70 -0.04 43.11
N VAL A 487 4.66 -0.03 42.27
CA VAL A 487 4.37 1.07 41.33
C VAL A 487 3.93 2.32 42.09
N THR A 488 3.28 2.10 43.23
CA THR A 488 2.72 3.10 44.11
C THR A 488 3.22 2.83 45.51
N VAL A 489 3.80 3.84 46.15
CA VAL A 489 4.13 3.85 47.59
C VAL A 489 3.24 4.88 48.26
#